data_AF-A0A7J4VR35-F1
#
_entry.id   AF-A0A7J4VR35-F1
#
_cell.length_a   1.000
_cell.length_b   1.000
_cell.length_c   1.000
_cell.angle_alpha   90.00
_cell.angle_beta   90.00
_cell.angle_gamma   90.00
#
_symmetry.space_group_name_H-M   'P 1'
#
loop_
_entity.id
_entity.type
_entity.pdbx_description
1 polymer ?
#
loop_
_entity_poly.entity_id
_entity_poly.type
_entity_poly.pdbx_seq_one_letter_code
_entity_poly.pdbx_strand_id
1 'polypeptide(L)'
;MAGLWNLSQQQLYDQNGKPMVGAKAYFFKGGTTTPITVYKAFALGSVNAHQNPLVTDGFGRWPTVYMDEADDFYRVRVTTAGGVVVFDEDGIPIIGPAGGGGGGGDNPVDPDAVSKTGDVKARYDTDFLSGWVRMNARTIGSATSGASERANADTQPLFEYLWNHDGNLVVVGGRGATANADWLANKQITLPDGRGATLIGLDTMGNSTAGKVAAATVLGKTGGEEKHTLTTDEMPSHGHTGTTNPNGAHSHGVHGTEGVDGNDNISFRGSGVDKSESTDVAPDHVHAFATNNAGGGLGHNNMPPYLALTLYIKL
;
A
#
# COMPACT_ATOMS: atom_id res chain seq x y z
N MET A 1 7.01 15.22 26.68
CA MET A 1 7.91 14.08 26.97
C MET A 1 8.78 14.47 28.17
N ALA A 2 9.87 13.76 28.48
CA ALA A 2 10.68 14.06 29.65
C ALA A 2 12.09 14.57 29.28
N GLY A 3 12.48 15.72 29.81
CA GLY A 3 13.83 16.29 29.67
C GLY A 3 14.78 15.76 30.74
N LEU A 4 16.05 15.47 30.38
CA LEU A 4 17.08 15.08 31.35
C LEU A 4 17.67 16.33 32.00
N TRP A 5 17.72 16.38 33.33
CA TRP A 5 18.42 17.46 34.03
C TRP A 5 19.92 17.41 33.73
N ASN A 6 20.51 18.53 33.34
CA ASN A 6 21.92 18.64 32.93
C ASN A 6 22.93 18.19 34.00
N LEU A 7 22.58 18.28 35.30
CA LEU A 7 23.44 17.83 36.40
C LEU A 7 23.13 16.39 36.87
N SER A 8 22.22 15.68 36.19
CA SER A 8 21.95 14.27 36.47
C SER A 8 23.23 13.45 36.43
N GLN A 9 23.43 12.60 37.42
CA GLN A 9 24.60 11.71 37.48
C GLN A 9 25.96 12.44 37.53
N GLN A 10 25.98 13.76 37.77
CA GLN A 10 27.19 14.53 37.99
C GLN A 10 27.52 14.65 39.48
N GLN A 11 28.81 14.78 39.79
CA GLN A 11 29.31 14.98 41.15
C GLN A 11 29.49 16.48 41.40
N LEU A 12 29.03 16.96 42.56
CA LEU A 12 29.14 18.34 42.97
C LEU A 12 30.31 18.50 43.95
N TYR A 13 31.20 19.47 43.70
CA TYR A 13 32.38 19.73 44.56
C TYR A 13 32.27 21.09 45.25
N ASP A 14 32.77 21.18 46.49
CA ASP A 14 32.91 22.44 47.21
C ASP A 14 34.14 23.24 46.72
N GLN A 15 34.34 24.44 47.29
CA GLN A 15 35.47 25.32 46.95
C GLN A 15 36.86 24.69 47.22
N ASN A 16 36.92 23.63 48.02
CA ASN A 16 38.15 22.90 48.35
C ASN A 16 38.30 21.61 47.53
N GLY A 17 37.43 21.38 46.53
CA GLY A 17 37.46 20.19 45.68
C GLY A 17 36.91 18.92 46.36
N LYS A 18 36.28 19.03 47.53
CA LYS A 18 35.66 17.89 48.21
C LYS A 18 34.22 17.68 47.71
N PRO A 19 33.77 16.43 47.50
CA PRO A 19 32.39 16.18 47.13
C PRO A 19 31.40 16.70 48.18
N MET A 20 30.37 17.42 47.73
CA MET A 20 29.30 17.94 48.56
C MET A 20 28.24 16.87 48.82
N VAL A 21 28.49 16.06 49.85
CA VAL A 21 27.57 15.03 50.34
C VAL A 21 26.39 15.68 51.08
N GLY A 22 25.17 15.22 50.78
CA GLY A 22 23.95 15.73 51.41
C GLY A 22 23.48 17.09 50.90
N ALA A 23 24.01 17.58 49.77
CA ALA A 23 23.51 18.78 49.11
C ALA A 23 22.07 18.55 48.66
N LYS A 24 21.25 19.61 48.69
CA LYS A 24 19.81 19.55 48.42
C LYS A 24 19.47 20.36 47.18
N ALA A 25 18.78 19.76 46.21
CA ALA A 25 18.24 20.43 45.04
C ALA A 25 16.71 20.58 45.17
N TYR A 26 16.26 21.80 44.95
CA TYR A 26 14.85 22.18 44.93
C TYR A 26 14.49 22.61 43.52
N PHE A 27 13.43 22.03 42.96
CA PHE A 27 12.96 22.32 41.61
C PHE A 27 11.62 23.07 41.68
N PHE A 28 11.53 24.16 40.94
CA PHE A 28 10.33 24.99 40.84
C PHE A 28 9.98 25.25 39.38
N LYS A 29 8.72 25.62 39.15
CA LYS A 29 8.27 26.10 37.84
C LYS A 29 8.96 27.42 37.52
N GLY A 30 9.43 27.58 36.28
CA GLY A 30 10.16 28.77 35.82
C GLY A 30 9.41 30.07 36.12
N GLY A 31 10.14 31.09 36.56
CA GLY A 31 9.59 32.38 36.98
C GLY A 31 8.82 32.36 38.30
N THR A 32 8.78 31.23 39.02
CA THR A 32 8.00 31.08 40.26
C THR A 32 8.79 30.37 41.37
N THR A 33 8.17 30.26 42.55
CA THR A 33 8.64 29.40 43.67
C THR A 33 7.72 28.20 43.88
N THR A 34 6.86 27.89 42.90
CA THR A 34 5.94 26.75 42.96
C THR A 34 6.72 25.47 42.70
N PRO A 35 6.77 24.50 43.63
CA PRO A 35 7.53 23.27 43.42
C PRO A 35 6.99 22.45 42.25
N ILE A 36 7.89 21.87 41.45
CA ILE A 36 7.55 20.89 40.41
C ILE A 36 7.99 19.49 40.84
N THR A 37 7.35 18.47 40.27
CA THR A 37 7.74 17.08 40.49
C THR A 37 8.78 16.69 39.46
N VAL A 38 9.88 16.08 39.92
CA VAL A 38 10.90 15.49 39.04
C VAL A 38 10.94 13.99 39.23
N TYR A 39 11.47 13.25 38.26
CA TYR A 39 11.26 11.80 38.14
C TYR A 39 12.56 11.01 38.00
N LYS A 40 12.53 9.76 38.44
CA LYS A 40 13.63 8.78 38.43
C LYS A 40 13.87 8.18 37.04
N ALA A 41 12.85 8.18 36.20
CA ALA A 41 12.84 7.53 34.89
C ALA A 41 12.17 8.43 33.85
N PHE A 42 12.39 8.12 32.57
CA PHE A 42 11.77 8.80 31.45
C PHE A 42 10.24 8.67 31.47
N ALA A 43 9.73 7.52 31.94
CA ALA A 43 8.30 7.32 32.18
C ALA A 43 7.84 8.17 33.38
N LEU A 44 7.14 9.26 33.09
CA LEU A 44 6.55 10.13 34.11
C LEU A 44 5.45 9.38 34.89
N GLY A 45 5.27 9.74 36.17
CA GLY A 45 4.23 9.15 37.02
C GLY A 45 4.59 9.14 38.50
N SER A 46 3.59 9.00 39.37
CA SER A 46 3.77 9.06 40.83
C SER A 46 4.73 8.01 41.38
N VAL A 47 4.78 6.82 40.78
CA VAL A 47 5.73 5.74 41.15
C VAL A 47 7.19 6.16 40.90
N ASN A 48 7.40 6.95 39.84
CA ASN A 48 8.72 7.42 39.43
C ASN A 48 9.07 8.79 40.02
N ALA A 49 8.20 9.41 40.82
CA ALA A 49 8.50 10.70 41.44
C ALA A 49 9.70 10.60 42.39
N HIS A 50 10.58 11.59 42.30
CA HIS A 50 11.62 11.84 43.30
C HIS A 50 11.03 12.51 44.54
N GLN A 51 11.71 12.34 45.66
CA GLN A 51 11.41 13.11 46.88
C GLN A 51 11.94 14.55 46.71
N ASN A 52 11.22 15.52 47.26
CA ASN A 52 11.60 16.93 47.23
C ASN A 52 11.85 17.42 48.68
N PRO A 53 13.06 17.92 49.03
CA PRO A 53 14.22 18.11 48.16
C PRO A 53 14.92 16.82 47.74
N LEU A 54 15.54 16.86 46.56
CA LEU A 54 16.45 15.83 46.09
C LEU A 54 17.79 15.96 46.81
N VAL A 55 18.41 14.85 47.19
CA VAL A 55 19.67 14.86 47.95
C VAL A 55 20.77 14.13 47.19
N THR A 56 22.01 14.62 47.26
CA THR A 56 23.18 13.88 46.73
C THR A 56 23.47 12.61 47.54
N ASP A 57 24.05 11.61 46.88
CA ASP A 57 24.45 10.35 47.53
C ASP A 57 25.72 10.50 48.41
N GLY A 58 26.21 9.38 48.94
CA GLY A 58 27.43 9.33 49.77
C GLY A 58 28.71 9.77 49.06
N PHE A 59 28.67 9.93 47.73
CA PHE A 59 29.76 10.46 46.92
C PHE A 59 29.47 11.89 46.45
N GLY A 60 28.39 12.55 46.87
CA GLY A 60 28.06 13.89 46.40
C GLY A 60 27.55 13.92 44.96
N ARG A 61 27.03 12.80 44.45
CA ARG A 61 26.47 12.65 43.10
C ARG A 61 24.96 12.85 43.11
N TRP A 62 24.43 13.53 42.11
CA TRP A 62 22.99 13.59 41.88
C TRP A 62 22.49 12.27 41.27
N PRO A 63 21.30 11.77 41.67
CA PRO A 63 20.66 10.69 40.96
C PRO A 63 20.26 11.12 39.54
N THR A 64 19.80 10.20 38.70
CA THR A 64 19.20 10.57 37.41
C THR A 64 17.89 11.31 37.66
N VAL A 65 17.73 12.48 37.04
CA VAL A 65 16.55 13.31 37.19
C VAL A 65 15.97 13.63 35.82
N TYR A 66 14.72 13.25 35.63
CA TYR A 66 13.90 13.63 34.48
C TYR A 66 12.87 14.69 34.91
N MET A 67 12.57 15.62 34.02
CA MET A 67 11.58 16.69 34.22
C MET A 67 10.50 16.60 33.16
N ASP A 68 9.28 16.99 33.49
CA ASP A 68 8.17 17.04 32.53
C ASP A 68 8.35 18.23 31.59
N GLU A 69 8.37 18.00 30.28
CA GLU A 69 8.41 19.09 29.29
C GLU A 69 7.16 19.97 29.35
N ALA A 70 6.04 19.49 29.89
CA ALA A 70 4.83 20.30 30.06
C ALA A 70 5.02 21.50 31.00
N ASP A 71 6.11 21.52 31.79
CA ASP A 71 6.47 22.65 32.63
C ASP A 71 7.22 23.77 31.87
N ASP A 72 7.61 23.55 30.60
CA ASP A 72 8.36 24.43 29.68
C ASP A 72 9.74 24.88 30.19
N PHE A 73 9.77 25.58 31.32
CA PHE A 73 10.97 26.12 31.97
C PHE A 73 10.97 25.79 33.46
N TYR A 74 12.16 25.60 34.02
CA TYR A 74 12.35 25.35 35.45
C TYR A 74 13.32 26.33 36.10
N ARG A 75 13.16 26.45 37.41
CA ARG A 75 14.11 27.06 38.34
C ARG A 75 14.68 25.98 39.24
N VAL A 76 15.98 26.02 39.47
CA VAL A 76 16.65 25.11 40.42
C VAL A 76 17.43 25.89 41.45
N ARG A 77 17.20 25.56 42.72
CA ARG A 77 17.99 26.05 43.84
C ARG A 77 18.73 24.89 44.47
N VAL A 78 20.06 24.97 44.52
CA VAL A 78 20.89 23.99 45.22
C VAL A 78 21.46 24.60 46.48
N THR A 79 21.32 23.89 47.60
CA THR A 79 21.94 24.25 48.87
C THR A 79 22.91 23.18 49.32
N THR A 80 23.88 23.56 50.15
CA THR A 80 24.68 22.61 50.93
C THR A 80 23.79 21.82 51.90
N ALA A 81 24.34 20.78 52.53
CA ALA A 81 23.64 20.04 53.58
C ALA A 81 23.18 20.95 54.75
N GLY A 82 23.93 22.01 55.02
CA GLY A 82 23.64 23.03 56.03
C GLY A 82 22.69 24.15 55.58
N GLY A 83 22.18 24.11 54.33
CA GLY A 83 21.19 25.08 53.84
C GLY A 83 21.77 26.37 53.23
N VAL A 84 23.09 26.44 53.05
CA VAL A 84 23.73 27.58 52.35
C VAL A 84 23.53 27.42 50.85
N VAL A 85 23.08 28.48 50.16
CA VAL A 85 22.85 28.45 48.71
C VAL A 85 24.19 28.31 47.97
N VAL A 86 24.27 27.32 47.09
CA VAL A 86 25.39 27.12 46.17
C VAL A 86 25.11 27.87 44.87
N PHE A 87 23.92 27.66 44.30
CA PHE A 87 23.40 28.42 43.16
C PHE A 87 21.87 28.39 43.14
N ASP A 88 21.29 29.37 42.46
CA ASP A 88 19.86 29.54 42.28
C ASP A 88 19.63 30.18 40.91
N GLU A 89 19.21 29.36 39.96
CA GLU A 89 19.09 29.74 38.55
C GLU A 89 17.66 29.51 38.08
N ASP A 90 17.13 30.45 37.31
CA ASP A 90 15.74 30.48 36.80
C ASP A 90 15.73 30.59 35.27
N GLY A 91 14.60 30.23 34.66
CA GLY A 91 14.37 30.35 33.22
C GLY A 91 15.13 29.32 32.39
N ILE A 92 15.48 28.17 32.98
CA ILE A 92 16.21 27.12 32.27
C ILE A 92 15.19 26.30 31.45
N PRO A 93 15.37 26.14 30.13
CA PRO A 93 14.44 25.36 29.31
C PRO A 93 14.52 23.87 29.64
N ILE A 94 13.36 23.21 29.69
CA ILE A 94 13.28 21.75 29.76
C ILE A 94 13.34 21.22 28.33
N ILE A 95 14.47 20.64 27.95
CA ILE A 95 14.67 20.04 26.63
C ILE A 95 14.71 18.52 26.82
N GLY A 96 13.71 17.82 26.31
CA GLY A 96 13.78 16.38 26.12
C GLY A 96 13.86 16.00 24.64
N PRO A 97 13.85 14.69 24.35
CA PRO A 97 13.98 14.20 22.98
C PRO A 97 12.82 14.74 22.14
N ALA A 98 13.15 15.36 21.00
CA ALA A 98 12.19 15.96 20.08
C ALA A 98 11.07 14.94 19.78
N GLY A 99 9.89 15.21 20.31
CA GLY A 99 8.84 14.21 20.38
C GLY A 99 7.86 14.30 19.22
N GLY A 100 7.57 13.13 18.65
CA GLY A 100 6.27 12.79 18.07
C GLY A 100 5.69 11.62 18.86
N GLY A 101 4.38 11.63 19.10
CA GLY A 101 3.71 10.65 19.95
C GLY A 101 3.88 9.20 19.48
N GLY A 102 4.33 8.34 20.38
CA GLY A 102 4.36 6.89 20.19
C GLY A 102 4.75 6.23 21.51
N GLY A 103 3.77 5.64 22.20
CA GLY A 103 3.92 5.16 23.56
C GLY A 103 4.84 3.95 23.73
N GLY A 104 5.36 3.84 24.96
CA GLY A 104 5.66 2.55 25.60
C GLY A 104 7.02 1.93 25.30
N GLY A 105 8.11 2.63 25.62
CA GLY A 105 9.43 2.04 25.72
C GLY A 105 10.45 2.99 26.34
N ASP A 106 11.39 2.45 27.11
CA ASP A 106 12.45 3.20 27.83
C ASP A 106 13.48 3.87 26.90
N ASN A 107 13.26 3.85 25.58
CA ASN A 107 14.10 4.42 24.56
C ASN A 107 13.26 5.31 23.62
N PRO A 108 13.62 6.59 23.42
CA PRO A 108 13.00 7.40 22.38
C PRO A 108 13.32 6.76 21.03
N VAL A 109 12.34 6.10 20.43
CA VAL A 109 12.37 5.73 19.01
C VAL A 109 11.91 6.95 18.22
N ASP A 110 12.60 7.25 17.13
CA ASP A 110 12.17 8.28 16.20
C ASP A 110 10.79 7.90 15.63
N PRO A 111 9.73 8.70 15.84
CA PRO A 111 8.39 8.43 15.33
C PRO A 111 8.31 8.39 13.80
N ASP A 112 9.28 8.99 13.11
CA ASP A 112 9.38 8.94 11.66
C ASP A 112 10.07 7.66 11.16
N ALA A 113 10.71 6.91 12.06
CA ALA A 113 11.31 5.61 11.76
C ALA A 113 10.30 4.45 11.84
N VAL A 114 9.04 4.71 12.22
CA VAL A 114 7.96 3.72 12.29
C VAL A 114 6.85 4.01 11.29
N SER A 115 6.14 2.96 10.86
CA SER A 115 5.00 3.12 9.96
C SER A 115 3.89 3.97 10.60
N LYS A 116 3.42 4.95 9.85
CA LYS A 116 2.36 5.89 10.24
C LYS A 116 1.01 5.47 9.66
N THR A 117 -0.06 5.97 10.24
CA THR A 117 -1.43 5.77 9.74
C THR A 117 -1.50 6.05 8.24
N GLY A 118 -2.09 5.13 7.48
CA GLY A 118 -2.19 5.23 6.02
C GLY A 118 -1.07 4.53 5.25
N ASP A 119 0.05 4.18 5.89
CA ASP A 119 1.12 3.41 5.25
C ASP A 119 0.63 2.02 4.85
N VAL A 120 1.09 1.56 3.69
CA VAL A 120 0.73 0.26 3.13
C VAL A 120 1.93 -0.68 3.15
N LYS A 121 1.70 -1.94 3.51
CA LYS A 121 2.70 -3.01 3.38
C LYS A 121 2.09 -4.30 2.85
N ALA A 122 2.93 -5.14 2.27
CA ALA A 122 2.61 -6.51 1.93
C ALA A 122 3.13 -7.47 3.01
N ARG A 123 2.37 -8.52 3.31
CA ARG A 123 2.81 -9.61 4.20
C ARG A 123 2.32 -10.97 3.67
N TYR A 124 3.16 -11.98 3.84
CA TYR A 124 2.85 -13.36 3.45
C TYR A 124 2.04 -14.06 4.55
N ASP A 125 0.78 -13.65 4.70
CA ASP A 125 -0.21 -14.24 5.60
C ASP A 125 -1.63 -13.92 5.10
N THR A 126 -2.65 -14.33 5.85
CA THR A 126 -4.06 -13.94 5.63
C THR A 126 -4.79 -13.50 6.90
N ASP A 127 -4.08 -13.49 8.04
CA ASP A 127 -4.65 -13.30 9.37
C ASP A 127 -5.02 -11.85 9.68
N PHE A 128 -5.61 -11.61 10.86
CA PHE A 128 -5.71 -10.25 11.38
C PHE A 128 -4.36 -9.82 11.97
N LEU A 129 -4.00 -8.56 11.74
CA LEU A 129 -2.76 -7.99 12.24
C LEU A 129 -3.06 -6.79 13.14
N SER A 130 -2.71 -6.89 14.43
CA SER A 130 -2.90 -5.79 15.38
C SER A 130 -2.19 -4.51 14.91
N GLY A 131 -2.90 -3.39 14.96
CA GLY A 131 -2.42 -2.09 14.48
C GLY A 131 -2.54 -1.90 12.96
N TRP A 132 -3.11 -2.86 12.22
CA TRP A 132 -3.29 -2.83 10.77
C TRP A 132 -4.68 -3.37 10.38
N VAL A 133 -5.16 -3.04 9.20
CA VAL A 133 -6.35 -3.65 8.57
C VAL A 133 -6.06 -3.98 7.11
N ARG A 134 -6.80 -4.93 6.53
CA ARG A 134 -6.57 -5.38 5.15
C ARG A 134 -7.26 -4.46 4.14
N MET A 135 -6.63 -4.22 3.01
CA MET A 135 -7.24 -3.47 1.89
C MET A 135 -8.21 -4.37 1.11
N ASN A 136 -9.38 -4.66 1.69
CA ASN A 136 -10.28 -5.73 1.23
C ASN A 136 -11.73 -5.27 0.95
N ALA A 137 -11.94 -3.97 0.75
CA ALA A 137 -13.24 -3.34 0.50
C ALA A 137 -14.29 -3.50 1.62
N ARG A 138 -13.92 -4.06 2.78
CA ARG A 138 -14.77 -4.06 3.97
C ARG A 138 -14.70 -2.71 4.67
N THR A 139 -15.39 -2.58 5.80
CA THR A 139 -15.52 -1.31 6.50
C THR A 139 -14.76 -1.27 7.83
N ILE A 140 -14.28 -0.08 8.19
CA ILE A 140 -13.81 0.28 9.53
C ILE A 140 -14.71 1.35 10.16
N GLY A 141 -14.70 1.45 11.48
CA GLY A 141 -15.46 2.44 12.23
C GLY A 141 -15.30 2.24 13.74
N SER A 142 -16.05 3.05 14.51
CA SER A 142 -16.04 3.01 15.97
C SER A 142 -16.38 1.62 16.54
N ALA A 143 -16.11 1.41 17.83
CA ALA A 143 -16.42 0.14 18.52
C ALA A 143 -17.90 -0.26 18.43
N THR A 144 -18.80 0.69 18.25
CA THR A 144 -20.25 0.48 18.15
C THR A 144 -20.78 0.61 16.71
N SER A 145 -19.93 0.96 15.74
CA SER A 145 -20.34 1.18 14.35
C SER A 145 -20.83 -0.08 13.62
N GLY A 146 -20.44 -1.27 14.09
CA GLY A 146 -20.73 -2.55 13.41
C GLY A 146 -19.91 -2.76 12.13
N ALA A 147 -18.76 -2.08 11.99
CA ALA A 147 -17.89 -2.24 10.83
C ALA A 147 -17.39 -3.68 10.64
N SER A 148 -17.25 -4.09 9.38
CA SER A 148 -17.09 -5.50 8.99
C SER A 148 -15.66 -6.02 8.99
N GLU A 149 -14.65 -5.17 8.75
CA GLU A 149 -13.25 -5.55 8.95
C GLU A 149 -12.83 -5.32 10.40
N ARG A 150 -13.16 -4.13 10.93
CA ARG A 150 -12.79 -3.75 12.30
C ARG A 150 -13.68 -2.65 12.87
N ALA A 151 -14.52 -3.01 13.83
CA ALA A 151 -15.25 -2.08 14.68
C ALA A 151 -14.47 -1.85 15.98
N ASN A 152 -13.65 -0.81 16.04
CA ASN A 152 -12.83 -0.51 17.23
C ASN A 152 -12.42 0.97 17.25
N ALA A 153 -12.29 1.54 18.46
CA ALA A 153 -11.87 2.92 18.65
C ALA A 153 -10.48 3.23 18.07
N ASP A 154 -9.59 2.23 18.01
CA ASP A 154 -8.25 2.40 17.43
C ASP A 154 -8.24 2.56 15.90
N THR A 155 -9.41 2.48 15.25
CA THR A 155 -9.55 2.76 13.83
C THR A 155 -9.83 4.23 13.52
N GLN A 156 -10.04 5.08 14.54
CA GLN A 156 -10.32 6.50 14.34
C GLN A 156 -9.28 7.21 13.48
N PRO A 157 -7.95 7.04 13.73
CA PRO A 157 -6.96 7.78 12.96
C PRO A 157 -7.01 7.40 11.48
N LEU A 158 -7.13 6.10 11.15
CA LEU A 158 -7.27 5.67 9.76
C LEU A 158 -8.61 6.09 9.14
N PHE A 159 -9.71 6.05 9.90
CA PHE A 159 -10.99 6.54 9.42
C PHE A 159 -10.88 8.00 8.96
N GLU A 160 -10.32 8.86 9.81
CA GLU A 160 -10.14 10.28 9.50
C GLU A 160 -9.13 10.50 8.36
N TYR A 161 -8.06 9.70 8.31
CA TYR A 161 -7.08 9.75 7.23
C TYR A 161 -7.73 9.44 5.87
N LEU A 162 -8.42 8.29 5.76
CA LEU A 162 -9.09 7.87 4.52
C LEU A 162 -10.20 8.83 4.12
N TRP A 163 -10.96 9.32 5.10
CA TRP A 163 -12.01 10.29 4.85
C TRP A 163 -11.47 11.56 4.19
N ASN A 164 -10.33 12.10 4.67
CA ASN A 164 -9.76 13.33 4.11
C ASN A 164 -9.02 13.13 2.78
N HIS A 165 -8.41 11.96 2.56
CA HIS A 165 -7.52 11.75 1.41
C HIS A 165 -8.19 11.07 0.22
N ASP A 166 -9.21 10.24 0.43
CA ASP A 166 -9.92 9.54 -0.64
C ASP A 166 -11.43 9.82 -0.59
N GLY A 167 -11.85 10.76 -1.43
CA GLY A 167 -13.25 11.14 -1.60
C GLY A 167 -14.11 10.06 -2.27
N ASN A 168 -13.50 9.07 -2.94
CA ASN A 168 -14.22 8.00 -3.64
C ASN A 168 -14.64 6.87 -2.69
N LEU A 169 -14.02 6.77 -1.52
CA LEU A 169 -14.42 5.80 -0.50
C LEU A 169 -15.81 6.12 0.03
N VAL A 170 -16.62 5.07 0.14
CA VAL A 170 -18.00 5.17 0.58
C VAL A 170 -18.03 5.25 2.11
N VAL A 171 -18.67 6.32 2.61
CA VAL A 171 -19.09 6.40 4.01
C VAL A 171 -20.52 5.89 4.10
N VAL A 172 -20.75 4.86 4.92
CA VAL A 172 -22.07 4.26 5.12
C VAL A 172 -23.02 5.31 5.70
N GLY A 173 -24.18 5.49 5.05
CA GLY A 173 -25.12 6.57 5.37
C GLY A 173 -24.76 7.92 4.75
N GLY A 174 -23.77 7.96 3.86
CA GLY A 174 -23.33 9.16 3.16
C GLY A 174 -22.28 9.95 3.94
N ARG A 175 -21.40 10.60 3.18
CA ARG A 175 -20.33 11.45 3.73
C ARG A 175 -20.93 12.75 4.29
N GLY A 176 -20.59 13.07 5.53
CA GLY A 176 -21.03 14.26 6.23
C GLY A 176 -20.11 15.47 6.02
N ALA A 177 -20.17 16.42 6.95
CA ALA A 177 -19.42 17.67 6.85
C ALA A 177 -17.94 17.53 7.25
N THR A 178 -17.64 16.68 8.24
CA THR A 178 -16.27 16.43 8.71
C THR A 178 -16.08 14.96 9.09
N ALA A 179 -14.85 14.48 9.01
CA ALA A 179 -14.49 13.12 9.41
C ALA A 179 -14.88 12.83 10.87
N ASN A 180 -14.56 13.73 11.80
CA ASN A 180 -14.88 13.56 13.22
C ASN A 180 -16.41 13.52 13.47
N ALA A 181 -17.20 14.30 12.73
CA ALA A 181 -18.66 14.24 12.87
C ALA A 181 -19.22 12.89 12.38
N ASP A 182 -18.71 12.37 11.26
CA ASP A 182 -19.09 11.05 10.77
C ASP A 182 -18.65 9.93 11.71
N TRP A 183 -17.47 10.06 12.32
CA TRP A 183 -16.96 9.14 13.34
C TRP A 183 -17.84 9.12 14.59
N LEU A 184 -18.16 10.29 15.15
CA LEU A 184 -19.03 10.43 16.32
C LEU A 184 -20.46 9.93 16.04
N ALA A 185 -20.91 10.01 14.80
CA ALA A 185 -22.17 9.43 14.34
C ALA A 185 -22.11 7.89 14.16
N ASN A 186 -21.01 7.25 14.53
CA ASN A 186 -20.75 5.81 14.36
C ASN A 186 -20.90 5.33 12.91
N LYS A 187 -20.62 6.21 11.94
CA LYS A 187 -20.58 5.81 10.53
C LYS A 187 -19.37 4.93 10.28
N GLN A 188 -19.45 4.19 9.20
CA GLN A 188 -18.39 3.33 8.72
C GLN A 188 -17.83 3.89 7.41
N ILE A 189 -16.55 3.69 7.14
CA ILE A 189 -15.94 3.99 5.84
C ILE A 189 -15.42 2.69 5.22
N THR A 190 -15.62 2.52 3.91
CA THR A 190 -15.05 1.41 3.15
C THR A 190 -13.54 1.58 3.04
N LEU A 191 -12.79 0.49 3.18
CA LEU A 191 -11.37 0.43 2.91
C LEU A 191 -11.11 0.38 1.39
N PRO A 192 -9.94 0.86 0.91
CA PRO A 192 -9.49 0.61 -0.45
C PRO A 192 -9.51 -0.88 -0.80
N ASP A 193 -9.80 -1.21 -2.07
CA ASP A 193 -9.83 -2.58 -2.55
C ASP A 193 -8.52 -2.95 -3.26
N GLY A 194 -7.64 -3.66 -2.56
CA GLY A 194 -6.38 -4.18 -3.11
C GLY A 194 -6.47 -5.63 -3.58
N ARG A 195 -7.65 -6.26 -3.56
CA ARG A 195 -7.78 -7.70 -3.84
C ARG A 195 -7.46 -7.97 -5.32
N GLY A 196 -6.44 -8.78 -5.57
CA GLY A 196 -6.00 -9.12 -6.93
C GLY A 196 -5.40 -7.96 -7.72
N ALA A 197 -5.17 -6.81 -7.08
CA ALA A 197 -4.67 -5.62 -7.75
C ALA A 197 -3.14 -5.53 -7.66
N THR A 198 -2.51 -5.11 -8.74
CA THR A 198 -1.13 -4.61 -8.71
C THR A 198 -1.13 -3.15 -8.29
N LEU A 199 -0.28 -2.79 -7.32
CA LEU A 199 -0.11 -1.41 -6.90
C LEU A 199 0.68 -0.63 -7.96
N ILE A 200 0.14 0.52 -8.36
CA ILE A 200 0.80 1.47 -9.25
C ILE A 200 0.85 2.83 -8.57
N GLY A 201 1.84 3.65 -8.93
CA GLY A 201 1.85 5.06 -8.53
C GLY A 201 0.69 5.82 -9.15
N LEU A 202 0.21 6.85 -8.46
CA LEU A 202 -0.67 7.83 -9.11
C LEU A 202 0.03 8.42 -10.33
N ASP A 203 -0.70 8.78 -11.38
CA ASP A 203 -0.09 9.35 -12.57
C ASP A 203 0.30 10.83 -12.36
N THR A 204 -0.17 11.45 -11.27
CA THR A 204 0.18 12.81 -10.84
C THR A 204 1.38 12.85 -9.89
N MET A 205 1.43 12.01 -8.84
CA MET A 205 2.47 12.00 -7.79
C MET A 205 2.90 13.40 -7.28
N GLY A 206 1.95 14.30 -7.05
CA GLY A 206 2.25 15.68 -6.61
C GLY A 206 2.76 16.60 -7.72
N ASN A 207 2.67 16.18 -8.98
CA ASN A 207 2.97 16.95 -10.18
C ASN A 207 1.80 16.83 -11.20
N SER A 208 1.95 17.47 -12.36
CA SER A 208 1.06 17.25 -13.51
C SER A 208 1.06 15.78 -13.95
N THR A 209 -0.08 15.32 -14.46
CA THR A 209 -0.29 13.99 -15.05
C THR A 209 0.81 13.61 -16.04
N ALA A 210 1.47 12.48 -15.81
CA ALA A 210 2.57 11.98 -16.64
C ALA A 210 2.12 11.27 -17.94
N GLY A 211 0.87 10.85 -18.01
CA GLY A 211 0.28 10.13 -19.14
C GLY A 211 0.71 8.67 -19.27
N LYS A 212 1.31 8.08 -18.23
CA LYS A 212 1.76 6.67 -18.25
C LYS A 212 0.58 5.72 -18.03
N VAL A 213 -0.23 6.03 -17.01
CA VAL A 213 -1.53 5.40 -16.79
C VAL A 213 -2.52 6.53 -16.55
N ALA A 214 -2.95 7.19 -17.63
CA ALA A 214 -3.68 8.46 -17.58
C ALA A 214 -4.97 8.42 -16.73
N ALA A 215 -5.56 7.24 -16.54
CA ALA A 215 -6.73 7.09 -15.68
C ALA A 215 -6.41 7.14 -14.17
N ALA A 216 -5.17 6.84 -13.76
CA ALA A 216 -4.75 6.66 -12.37
C ALA A 216 -4.42 8.00 -11.66
N THR A 217 -5.27 9.01 -11.79
CA THR A 217 -5.03 10.36 -11.24
C THR A 217 -5.63 10.58 -9.85
N VAL A 218 -6.41 9.63 -9.34
CA VAL A 218 -7.06 9.67 -8.03
C VAL A 218 -6.78 8.38 -7.25
N LEU A 219 -6.77 8.47 -5.92
CA LEU A 219 -6.63 7.30 -5.05
C LEU A 219 -7.78 6.31 -5.27
N GLY A 220 -7.47 5.03 -5.07
CA GLY A 220 -8.44 3.94 -5.23
C GLY A 220 -8.84 3.63 -6.68
N LYS A 221 -8.29 4.34 -7.68
CA LYS A 221 -8.60 4.04 -9.09
C LYS A 221 -8.10 2.65 -9.47
N THR A 222 -9.04 1.81 -9.92
CA THR A 222 -8.75 0.49 -10.47
C THR A 222 -8.82 0.49 -12.01
N GLY A 223 -8.18 -0.50 -12.61
CA GLY A 223 -8.12 -0.73 -14.06
C GLY A 223 -7.31 -1.99 -14.38
N GLY A 224 -7.07 -2.24 -15.67
CA GLY A 224 -6.35 -3.43 -16.15
C GLY A 224 -7.28 -4.58 -16.54
N GLU A 225 -6.70 -5.59 -17.19
CA GLU A 225 -7.40 -6.77 -17.71
C GLU A 225 -6.59 -8.03 -17.37
N GLU A 226 -7.24 -9.04 -16.77
CA GLU A 226 -6.60 -10.35 -16.51
C GLU A 226 -6.33 -11.11 -17.83
N LYS A 227 -7.29 -11.05 -18.76
CA LYS A 227 -7.21 -11.64 -20.08
C LYS A 227 -7.51 -10.58 -21.11
N HIS A 228 -6.63 -10.49 -22.10
CA HIS A 228 -6.83 -9.60 -23.22
C HIS A 228 -7.27 -10.41 -24.45
N THR A 229 -8.42 -10.05 -25.01
CA THR A 229 -8.91 -10.66 -26.25
C THR A 229 -8.31 -9.90 -27.41
N LEU A 230 -7.36 -10.55 -28.12
CA LEU A 230 -6.77 -9.99 -29.32
C LEU A 230 -7.86 -9.79 -30.39
N THR A 231 -8.00 -8.56 -30.86
CA THR A 231 -8.80 -8.21 -32.01
C THR A 231 -8.13 -8.68 -33.31
N THR A 232 -8.86 -8.65 -34.43
CA THR A 232 -8.27 -8.92 -35.75
C THR A 232 -7.10 -8.00 -36.06
N ASP A 233 -7.13 -6.77 -35.57
CA ASP A 233 -6.07 -5.78 -35.75
C ASP A 233 -4.81 -6.10 -34.92
N GLU A 234 -4.96 -6.86 -33.84
CA GLU A 234 -3.85 -7.26 -32.95
C GLU A 234 -3.28 -8.64 -33.29
N MET A 235 -3.85 -9.35 -34.29
CA MET A 235 -3.28 -10.59 -34.82
C MET A 235 -2.45 -10.32 -36.08
N PRO A 236 -1.25 -10.91 -36.21
CA PRO A 236 -0.53 -10.90 -37.48
C PRO A 236 -1.40 -11.49 -38.59
N SER A 237 -1.55 -10.72 -39.67
CA SER A 237 -2.29 -11.15 -40.85
C SER A 237 -1.63 -12.40 -41.43
N HIS A 238 -2.37 -13.50 -41.50
CA HIS A 238 -1.90 -14.77 -42.09
C HIS A 238 -2.97 -15.36 -43.00
N GLY A 239 -2.54 -16.10 -44.02
CA GLY A 239 -3.41 -16.86 -44.92
C GLY A 239 -2.87 -18.27 -45.11
N HIS A 240 -3.68 -19.14 -45.70
CA HIS A 240 -3.28 -20.51 -46.03
C HIS A 240 -3.19 -20.69 -47.53
N THR A 241 -2.20 -21.46 -47.97
CA THR A 241 -2.06 -21.87 -49.37
C THR A 241 -1.92 -23.38 -49.45
N GLY A 242 -2.44 -23.99 -50.51
CA GLY A 242 -2.27 -25.41 -50.76
C GLY A 242 -2.40 -25.76 -52.23
N THR A 243 -1.98 -26.98 -52.57
CA THR A 243 -2.11 -27.56 -53.91
C THR A 243 -2.69 -28.96 -53.81
N THR A 244 -3.53 -29.34 -54.76
CA THR A 244 -3.95 -30.74 -54.91
C THR A 244 -2.77 -31.62 -55.34
N ASN A 245 -2.84 -32.92 -55.05
CA ASN A 245 -1.91 -33.87 -55.66
C ASN A 245 -2.20 -33.98 -57.17
N PRO A 246 -1.18 -34.21 -58.01
CA PRO A 246 -1.36 -34.32 -59.45
C PRO A 246 -2.12 -35.60 -59.86
N ASN A 247 -2.35 -36.54 -58.94
CA ASN A 247 -2.99 -37.81 -59.23
C ASN A 247 -4.45 -37.61 -59.67
N GLY A 248 -4.74 -38.08 -60.87
CA GLY A 248 -6.11 -38.08 -61.37
C GLY A 248 -6.20 -38.11 -62.88
N ALA A 249 -5.12 -38.39 -63.62
CA ALA A 249 -5.16 -38.57 -65.05
C ALA A 249 -6.25 -39.60 -65.40
N HIS A 250 -7.24 -39.14 -66.12
CA HIS A 250 -8.33 -39.96 -66.60
C HIS A 250 -8.73 -39.49 -67.99
N SER A 251 -9.41 -40.39 -68.69
CA SER A 251 -10.17 -40.06 -69.88
C SER A 251 -11.60 -40.52 -69.65
N HIS A 252 -12.54 -39.91 -70.35
CA HIS A 252 -13.92 -40.33 -70.30
C HIS A 252 -14.25 -41.15 -71.54
N GLY A 253 -14.90 -42.30 -71.33
CA GLY A 253 -15.55 -43.01 -72.42
C GLY A 253 -16.76 -42.22 -72.91
N VAL A 254 -16.81 -41.95 -74.20
CA VAL A 254 -17.96 -41.36 -74.86
C VAL A 254 -18.64 -42.45 -75.68
N HIS A 255 -19.87 -42.78 -75.30
CA HIS A 255 -20.66 -43.82 -75.95
C HIS A 255 -21.82 -43.18 -76.71
N GLY A 256 -22.06 -43.66 -77.93
CA GLY A 256 -23.21 -43.26 -78.73
C GLY A 256 -23.69 -44.37 -79.64
N THR A 257 -24.95 -44.29 -80.03
CA THR A 257 -25.55 -45.11 -81.08
C THR A 257 -25.90 -44.22 -82.26
N GLU A 258 -25.98 -44.78 -83.47
CA GLU A 258 -26.35 -43.98 -84.65
C GLU A 258 -27.79 -43.45 -84.51
N GLY A 259 -27.91 -42.14 -84.30
CA GLY A 259 -29.17 -41.40 -84.26
C GLY A 259 -29.03 -40.09 -85.02
N VAL A 260 -29.41 -40.11 -86.30
CA VAL A 260 -29.67 -38.90 -87.09
C VAL A 260 -30.94 -38.26 -86.56
N ASP A 261 -30.78 -37.24 -85.70
CA ASP A 261 -31.52 -35.97 -85.70
C ASP A 261 -31.50 -35.33 -84.30
N GLY A 262 -30.70 -34.28 -84.17
CA GLY A 262 -30.53 -33.48 -82.96
C GLY A 262 -29.33 -32.54 -83.08
N ASN A 263 -29.42 -31.32 -82.52
CA ASN A 263 -28.41 -30.26 -82.74
C ASN A 263 -27.13 -30.43 -81.88
N ASP A 264 -27.08 -31.41 -80.97
CA ASP A 264 -25.99 -31.63 -80.01
C ASP A 264 -25.41 -33.07 -80.09
N ASN A 265 -25.13 -33.57 -81.29
CA ASN A 265 -24.63 -34.95 -81.49
C ASN A 265 -23.09 -35.01 -81.63
N ILE A 266 -22.44 -35.95 -80.93
CA ILE A 266 -21.01 -36.28 -81.09
C ILE A 266 -20.84 -37.22 -82.29
N SER A 267 -20.02 -36.82 -83.27
CA SER A 267 -19.80 -37.57 -84.51
C SER A 267 -18.64 -38.57 -84.38
N PHE A 268 -18.90 -39.85 -84.65
CA PHE A 268 -17.92 -40.93 -84.58
C PHE A 268 -17.53 -41.42 -85.99
N ARG A 269 -16.23 -41.66 -86.23
CA ARG A 269 -15.72 -42.14 -87.54
C ARG A 269 -15.65 -43.68 -87.55
N GLY A 270 -16.54 -44.35 -88.28
CA GLY A 270 -16.55 -45.81 -88.45
C GLY A 270 -17.93 -46.38 -88.80
N SER A 271 -17.99 -47.61 -89.32
CA SER A 271 -19.25 -48.34 -89.63
C SER A 271 -19.60 -49.35 -88.52
N GLY A 272 -20.74 -49.17 -87.85
CA GLY A 272 -21.23 -50.03 -86.77
C GLY A 272 -22.31 -49.34 -85.92
N VAL A 273 -23.15 -50.12 -85.21
CA VAL A 273 -24.34 -49.63 -84.48
C VAL A 273 -23.98 -49.04 -83.11
N ASP A 274 -23.02 -49.63 -82.40
CA ASP A 274 -22.46 -49.12 -81.15
C ASP A 274 -21.10 -48.47 -81.42
N LYS A 275 -20.94 -47.22 -80.98
CA LYS A 275 -19.68 -46.48 -81.12
C LYS A 275 -19.17 -46.04 -79.76
N SER A 276 -17.89 -46.30 -79.52
CA SER A 276 -17.20 -45.93 -78.29
C SER A 276 -15.85 -45.32 -78.65
N GLU A 277 -15.65 -44.07 -78.26
CA GLU A 277 -14.36 -43.38 -78.36
C GLU A 277 -13.99 -42.85 -76.97
N SER A 278 -12.70 -42.64 -76.72
CA SER A 278 -12.26 -41.95 -75.51
C SER A 278 -11.93 -40.51 -75.83
N THR A 279 -12.16 -39.60 -74.88
CA THR A 279 -11.51 -38.30 -74.96
C THR A 279 -9.99 -38.47 -74.89
N ASP A 280 -9.24 -37.44 -75.28
CA ASP A 280 -7.83 -37.37 -74.92
C ASP A 280 -7.68 -37.45 -73.39
N VAL A 281 -6.57 -38.04 -72.94
CA VAL A 281 -6.27 -38.14 -71.51
C VAL A 281 -6.05 -36.74 -70.97
N ALA A 282 -6.85 -36.34 -69.98
CA ALA A 282 -6.53 -35.17 -69.18
C ALA A 282 -5.28 -35.54 -68.36
N PRO A 283 -4.13 -34.88 -68.59
CA PRO A 283 -2.92 -35.22 -67.86
C PRO A 283 -3.08 -34.83 -66.38
N ASP A 284 -2.27 -35.48 -65.56
CA ASP A 284 -2.10 -35.13 -64.15
C ASP A 284 -1.84 -33.61 -64.02
N HIS A 285 -2.68 -32.91 -63.26
CA HIS A 285 -2.55 -31.47 -63.04
C HIS A 285 -2.92 -31.11 -61.60
N VAL A 286 -2.44 -29.95 -61.16
CA VAL A 286 -2.63 -29.46 -59.80
C VAL A 286 -3.51 -28.21 -59.81
N HIS A 287 -4.40 -28.11 -58.83
CA HIS A 287 -5.11 -26.87 -58.53
C HIS A 287 -4.49 -26.24 -57.30
N ALA A 288 -4.18 -24.95 -57.39
CA ALA A 288 -3.80 -24.16 -56.24
C ALA A 288 -5.03 -23.50 -55.62
N PHE A 289 -5.03 -23.34 -54.30
CA PHE A 289 -5.95 -22.43 -53.63
C PHE A 289 -5.20 -21.59 -52.59
N ALA A 290 -5.70 -20.40 -52.36
CA ALA A 290 -5.30 -19.51 -51.29
C ALA A 290 -6.55 -19.04 -50.56
N THR A 291 -6.52 -19.02 -49.23
CA THR A 291 -7.59 -18.41 -48.43
C THR A 291 -7.32 -16.92 -48.27
N ASN A 292 -8.38 -16.14 -48.04
CA ASN A 292 -8.21 -14.79 -47.51
C ASN A 292 -7.51 -14.85 -46.14
N ASN A 293 -6.81 -13.77 -45.78
CA ASN A 293 -6.19 -13.70 -44.46
C ASN A 293 -7.26 -13.67 -43.36
N ALA A 294 -7.00 -14.36 -42.24
CA ALA A 294 -7.95 -14.54 -41.14
C ALA A 294 -7.26 -14.47 -39.76
N GLY A 295 -8.06 -14.51 -38.70
CA GLY A 295 -7.65 -14.54 -37.29
C GLY A 295 -8.83 -15.00 -36.39
N GLY A 296 -8.58 -15.36 -35.11
CA GLY A 296 -9.49 -16.22 -34.32
C GLY A 296 -9.82 -15.86 -32.86
N GLY A 297 -9.43 -14.70 -32.32
CA GLY A 297 -10.02 -14.15 -31.09
C GLY A 297 -9.83 -14.95 -29.78
N LEU A 298 -8.83 -15.83 -29.69
CA LEU A 298 -8.49 -16.50 -28.42
C LEU A 298 -7.71 -15.54 -27.52
N GLY A 299 -8.29 -15.21 -26.37
CA GLY A 299 -7.61 -14.40 -25.38
C GLY A 299 -6.35 -15.09 -24.83
N HIS A 300 -5.30 -14.31 -24.59
CA HIS A 300 -4.10 -14.77 -23.91
C HIS A 300 -4.02 -14.15 -22.51
N ASN A 301 -3.30 -14.81 -21.61
CA ASN A 301 -3.02 -14.25 -20.29
C ASN A 301 -2.12 -13.04 -20.46
N ASN A 302 -2.58 -11.86 -20.03
CA ASN A 302 -1.82 -10.61 -20.08
C ASN A 302 -1.08 -10.33 -18.75
N MET A 303 -1.25 -11.19 -17.75
CA MET A 303 -0.64 -11.01 -16.45
C MET A 303 0.83 -11.46 -16.45
N PRO A 304 1.78 -10.60 -16.00
CA PRO A 304 3.14 -11.04 -15.71
C PRO A 304 3.14 -12.05 -14.55
N PRO A 305 4.19 -12.87 -14.37
CA PRO A 305 4.31 -13.75 -13.20
C PRO A 305 4.09 -12.98 -11.89
N TYR A 306 3.24 -13.50 -11.00
CA TYR A 306 2.86 -12.84 -9.75
C TYR A 306 2.89 -13.78 -8.55
N LEU A 307 3.07 -13.21 -7.36
CA LEU A 307 2.94 -13.88 -6.06
C LEU A 307 1.95 -13.08 -5.21
N ALA A 308 0.89 -13.75 -4.75
CA ALA A 308 -0.16 -13.11 -3.96
C ALA A 308 0.26 -12.97 -2.48
N LEU A 309 0.23 -11.75 -1.96
CA LEU A 309 0.41 -11.41 -0.54
C LEU A 309 -0.80 -10.61 -0.06
N THR A 310 -1.02 -10.57 1.26
CA THR A 310 -2.04 -9.70 1.83
C THR A 310 -1.50 -8.28 1.95
N LEU A 311 -2.28 -7.33 1.44
CA LEU A 311 -2.03 -5.90 1.58
C LEU A 311 -2.70 -5.36 2.84
N TYR A 312 -1.91 -4.75 3.71
CA TYR A 312 -2.34 -4.12 4.94
C TYR A 312 -2.11 -2.62 4.89
N ILE A 313 -3.01 -1.87 5.50
CA ILE A 313 -2.90 -0.44 5.75
C ILE A 313 -2.84 -0.18 7.25
N LYS A 314 -1.92 0.71 7.68
CA LYS A 314 -1.66 1.02 9.07
C LYS A 314 -2.81 1.83 9.67
N LEU A 315 -3.27 1.43 10.85
CA LEU A 315 -4.21 2.19 11.67
C LEU A 315 -3.60 3.43 12.28
#